data_AF-A0A0G1UWQ5-F1
#
_entry.id   AF-A0A0G1UWQ5-F1
#
_cell.length_a   1.000
_cell.length_b   1.000
_cell.length_c   1.000
_cell.angle_alpha   90.00
_cell.angle_beta   90.00
_cell.angle_gamma   90.00
#
_symmetry.space_group_name_H-M   'P 1'
#
loop_
_entity.id
_entity.type
_entity.pdbx_description
1 polymer ?
#
loop_
_entity_poly.entity_id
_entity_poly.type
_entity_poly.pdbx_seq_one_letter_code
_entity_poly.pdbx_strand_id
1 'polypeptide(L)'
;MANSLADALCKVGLIDQQERDRALADQAHSFAEREAMWKKVASKGNRTEHYTLLQSCSSISEFKDTARKLLCESPELASEVVKLAHRFKGQQGGDRLVWLCYQVRDLMPQVVAEKRECFLKRAFRSAGSAVEIPN
;
A
#
# COMPACT_ATOMS: atom_id res chain seq x y z
N MET A 1 27.06 10.50 -3.82
CA MET A 1 27.18 9.27 -3.01
C MET A 1 26.04 9.29 -2.00
N ALA A 2 25.09 8.36 -2.07
CA ALA A 2 23.98 8.31 -1.13
C ALA A 2 24.46 7.76 0.22
N ASN A 3 24.55 8.59 1.25
CA ASN A 3 24.84 8.12 2.61
C ASN A 3 23.56 7.50 3.18
N SER A 4 23.56 6.18 3.38
CA SER A 4 22.46 5.51 4.07
C SER A 4 22.37 6.01 5.53
N LEU A 5 21.19 5.94 6.15
CA LEU A 5 21.02 6.30 7.57
C LEU A 5 21.95 5.46 8.46
N ALA A 6 22.14 4.17 8.14
CA ALA A 6 23.06 3.28 8.86
C ALA A 6 24.52 3.75 8.73
N ASP A 7 24.96 4.20 7.55
CA ASP A 7 26.30 4.79 7.36
C ASP A 7 26.47 6.08 8.17
N ALA A 8 25.44 6.92 8.22
CA ALA A 8 25.47 8.15 9.00
C ALA A 8 25.60 7.84 10.51
N LEU A 9 24.84 6.86 11.02
CA LEU A 9 24.85 6.43 12.42
C LEU A 9 26.17 5.77 12.83
N CYS A 10 26.76 4.96 11.95
CA CYS A 10 28.07 4.34 12.19
C CYS A 10 29.20 5.38 12.22
N LYS A 11 29.16 6.38 11.33
CA LYS A 11 30.14 7.48 11.30
C LYS A 11 30.12 8.35 12.55
N VAL A 12 28.97 8.51 13.20
CA VAL A 12 28.85 9.25 14.47
C VAL A 12 29.04 8.35 15.70
N GLY A 13 29.40 7.07 15.52
CA GLY A 13 29.69 6.13 16.60
C GLY A 13 28.47 5.67 17.39
N LEU A 14 27.25 5.87 16.87
CA LEU A 14 26.01 5.47 17.54
C LEU A 14 25.70 3.97 17.37
N ILE A 15 26.20 3.36 16.32
CA ILE A 15 26.11 1.92 16.05
C ILE A 15 27.47 1.40 15.66
N ASP A 16 27.76 0.15 15.99
CA ASP A 16 29.02 -0.47 15.58
C ASP A 16 29.00 -0.93 14.12
N GLN A 17 30.17 -1.32 13.60
CA GLN A 17 30.33 -1.77 12.21
C GLN A 17 29.45 -3.00 11.91
N GLN A 18 29.26 -3.88 12.90
CA GLN A 18 28.51 -5.12 12.76
C GLN A 18 27.00 -4.86 12.69
N GLU A 19 26.50 -3.90 13.46
CA GLU A 19 25.12 -3.41 13.41
C GLU A 19 24.82 -2.67 12.10
N ARG A 20 25.77 -1.87 11.60
CA ARG A 20 25.65 -1.24 10.28
C ARG A 20 25.49 -2.29 9.18
N ASP A 21 26.36 -3.29 9.16
CA ASP A 21 26.36 -4.31 8.12
C ASP A 21 25.09 -5.18 8.18
N ARG A 22 24.55 -5.44 9.39
CA ARG A 22 23.22 -6.06 9.57
C ARG A 22 22.09 -5.20 9.05
N ALA A 23 22.06 -3.91 9.40
CA ALA A 23 21.02 -2.99 8.94
C ALA A 23 21.01 -2.82 7.41
N LEU A 24 22.18 -2.84 6.77
CA LEU A 24 22.32 -2.84 5.32
C LEU A 24 21.87 -4.17 4.70
N ALA A 25 22.21 -5.30 5.32
CA ALA A 25 21.74 -6.62 4.89
C ALA A 25 20.21 -6.75 4.98
N ASP A 26 19.59 -6.25 6.06
CA ASP A 26 18.14 -6.26 6.25
C ASP A 26 17.43 -5.34 5.22
N GLN A 27 18.02 -4.19 4.89
CA GLN A 27 17.51 -3.34 3.81
C GLN A 27 17.61 -4.04 2.45
N ALA A 28 18.73 -4.73 2.17
CA ALA A 28 18.89 -5.51 0.94
C ALA A 28 17.92 -6.69 0.88
N HIS A 29 17.66 -7.36 2.01
CA HIS A 29 16.70 -8.45 2.11
C HIS A 29 15.27 -7.96 1.88
N SER A 30 14.89 -6.82 2.46
CA SER A 30 13.57 -6.21 2.24
C SER A 30 13.37 -5.75 0.78
N PHE A 31 14.43 -5.27 0.13
CA PHE A 31 14.40 -4.98 -1.31
C PHE A 31 14.29 -6.24 -2.17
N ALA A 32 15.05 -7.29 -1.84
CA ALA A 32 15.00 -8.56 -2.56
C ALA A 32 13.66 -9.28 -2.38
N GLU A 33 13.03 -9.20 -1.20
CA GLU A 33 11.68 -9.71 -0.97
C GLU A 33 10.63 -8.89 -1.71
N ARG A 34 10.79 -7.56 -1.78
CA ARG A 34 9.95 -6.70 -2.64
C ARG A 34 10.14 -7.09 -4.11
N GLU A 35 11.37 -7.24 -4.61
CA GLU A 35 11.61 -7.66 -6.00
C GLU A 35 11.12 -9.08 -6.29
N ALA A 36 11.26 -10.03 -5.36
CA ALA A 36 10.76 -11.39 -5.50
C ALA A 36 9.22 -11.42 -5.49
N MET A 37 8.59 -10.60 -4.66
CA MET A 37 7.15 -10.35 -4.70
C MET A 37 6.75 -9.75 -6.06
N TRP A 38 7.54 -8.80 -6.61
CA TRP A 38 7.31 -8.23 -7.94
C TRP A 38 7.47 -9.27 -9.07
N LYS A 39 8.46 -10.16 -9.01
CA LYS A 39 8.62 -11.26 -9.99
C LYS A 39 7.48 -12.27 -9.95
N LYS A 40 6.91 -12.53 -8.77
CA LYS A 40 5.71 -13.37 -8.60
C LYS A 40 4.41 -12.67 -9.03
N VAL A 41 4.41 -11.34 -9.02
CA VAL A 41 3.27 -10.47 -9.37
C VAL A 41 3.23 -10.09 -10.86
N ALA A 42 4.39 -9.99 -11.51
CA ALA A 42 4.55 -9.63 -12.92
C ALA A 42 3.97 -10.65 -13.92
N SER A 43 3.53 -11.83 -13.46
CA SER A 43 2.86 -12.85 -14.29
C SER A 43 1.44 -12.46 -14.72
N LYS A 44 0.89 -11.34 -14.23
CA LYS A 44 -0.41 -10.77 -14.64
C LYS A 44 -0.24 -9.29 -15.00
N GLY A 45 -0.03 -8.99 -16.28
CA GLY A 45 0.35 -7.65 -16.79
C GLY A 45 -0.48 -6.45 -16.30
N ASN A 46 -1.79 -6.61 -16.07
CA ASN A 46 -2.66 -5.51 -15.59
C ASN A 46 -2.36 -5.05 -14.16
N ARG A 47 -1.80 -5.92 -13.32
CA ARG A 47 -1.56 -5.67 -11.91
C ARG A 47 -0.47 -4.63 -11.68
N THR A 48 0.55 -4.64 -12.54
CA THR A 48 1.68 -3.68 -12.50
C THR A 48 1.22 -2.30 -12.95
N GLU A 49 0.32 -2.22 -13.92
CA GLU A 49 -0.20 -0.96 -14.45
C GLU A 49 -1.06 -0.23 -13.42
N HIS A 50 -2.04 -0.88 -12.81
CA HIS A 50 -2.90 -0.27 -11.79
C HIS A 50 -2.14 0.12 -10.51
N TYR A 51 -1.13 -0.64 -10.12
CA TYR A 51 -0.28 -0.28 -8.98
C TYR A 51 0.61 0.93 -9.29
N THR A 52 1.20 0.99 -10.50
CA THR A 52 1.99 2.15 -10.95
C THR A 52 1.12 3.40 -11.02
N LEU A 53 -0.08 3.29 -11.58
CA LEU A 53 -1.07 4.37 -11.61
C LEU A 53 -1.44 4.86 -10.21
N LEU A 54 -1.61 3.94 -9.24
CA LEU A 54 -1.92 4.30 -7.85
C LEU A 54 -0.82 5.16 -7.20
N GLN A 55 0.45 4.92 -7.56
CA GLN A 55 1.58 5.69 -7.04
C GLN A 55 1.65 7.10 -7.63
N SER A 56 1.12 7.30 -8.84
CA SER A 56 1.09 8.61 -9.52
C SER A 56 -0.20 9.40 -9.30
N CYS A 57 -1.20 8.85 -8.60
CA CYS A 57 -2.44 9.57 -8.32
C CYS A 57 -2.17 10.86 -7.53
N SER A 58 -2.68 11.97 -8.03
CA SER A 58 -2.54 13.30 -7.40
C SER A 58 -3.79 13.71 -6.61
N SER A 59 -4.91 13.03 -6.83
CA SER A 59 -6.20 13.29 -6.20
C SER A 59 -6.74 12.07 -5.44
N ILE A 60 -7.42 12.33 -4.33
CA ILE A 60 -8.13 11.32 -3.53
C ILE A 60 -9.18 10.57 -4.37
N SER A 61 -9.84 11.25 -5.31
CA SER A 61 -10.87 10.63 -6.16
C SER A 61 -10.25 9.62 -7.14
N GLU A 62 -9.16 10.00 -7.81
CA GLU A 62 -8.42 9.11 -8.71
C GLU A 62 -7.82 7.92 -7.95
N PHE A 63 -7.31 8.19 -6.74
CA PHE A 63 -6.76 7.16 -5.87
C PHE A 63 -7.83 6.11 -5.52
N LYS A 64 -9.04 6.52 -5.16
CA LYS A 64 -10.14 5.60 -4.84
C LYS A 64 -10.54 4.72 -6.02
N ASP A 65 -10.69 5.31 -7.21
CA ASP A 65 -11.08 4.55 -8.41
C ASP A 65 -9.99 3.55 -8.82
N THR A 66 -8.73 3.96 -8.72
CA THR A 66 -7.59 3.10 -9.06
C THR A 66 -7.37 2.03 -7.99
N ALA A 67 -7.53 2.36 -6.71
CA ALA A 67 -7.49 1.41 -5.59
C ALA A 67 -8.59 0.35 -5.73
N ARG A 68 -9.80 0.76 -6.11
CA ARG A 68 -10.90 -0.18 -6.39
C ARG A 68 -10.51 -1.19 -7.47
N LYS A 69 -10.03 -0.72 -8.62
CA LYS A 69 -9.63 -1.60 -9.74
C LYS A 69 -8.54 -2.57 -9.31
N LEU A 70 -7.51 -2.06 -8.63
CA LEU A 70 -6.40 -2.86 -8.12
C LEU A 70 -6.87 -3.95 -7.13
N LEU A 71 -7.75 -3.60 -6.19
CA LEU A 71 -8.22 -4.54 -5.16
C LEU A 71 -9.26 -5.55 -5.67
N CYS A 72 -9.99 -5.23 -6.73
CA CYS A 72 -10.82 -6.22 -7.42
C CYS A 72 -9.97 -7.34 -8.02
N GLU A 73 -8.86 -6.98 -8.68
CA GLU A 73 -7.97 -7.94 -9.32
C GLU A 73 -7.02 -8.63 -8.34
N SER A 74 -6.58 -7.91 -7.31
CA SER A 74 -5.51 -8.30 -6.39
C SER A 74 -5.80 -7.84 -4.96
N PRO A 75 -6.72 -8.51 -4.25
CA PRO A 75 -7.11 -8.15 -2.88
C PRO A 75 -5.95 -8.21 -1.88
N GLU A 76 -4.93 -9.02 -2.13
CA GLU A 76 -3.72 -9.12 -1.28
C GLU A 76 -2.89 -7.83 -1.25
N LEU A 77 -3.11 -6.90 -2.18
CA LEU A 77 -2.44 -5.60 -2.21
C LEU A 77 -3.10 -4.55 -1.29
N ALA A 78 -4.12 -4.92 -0.53
CA ALA A 78 -4.81 -4.00 0.39
C ALA A 78 -3.86 -3.30 1.37
N SER A 79 -2.85 -4.01 1.89
CA SER A 79 -1.82 -3.42 2.77
C SER A 79 -0.96 -2.37 2.06
N GLU A 80 -0.66 -2.55 0.77
CA GLU A 80 0.10 -1.56 0.00
C GLU A 80 -0.76 -0.34 -0.36
N VAL A 81 -2.05 -0.54 -0.64
CA VAL A 81 -3.00 0.56 -0.84
C VAL A 81 -3.08 1.44 0.42
N VAL A 82 -3.12 0.85 1.62
CA VAL A 82 -3.07 1.61 2.88
C VAL A 82 -1.80 2.46 2.98
N LYS A 83 -0.62 1.88 2.70
CA LYS A 83 0.65 2.62 2.72
C LYS A 83 0.63 3.83 1.77
N LEU A 84 0.06 3.65 0.58
CA LEU A 84 -0.04 4.72 -0.42
C LEU A 84 -1.07 5.79 -0.03
N ALA A 85 -2.17 5.41 0.64
CA ALA A 85 -3.18 6.35 1.13
C ALA A 85 -2.60 7.37 2.14
N HIS A 86 -1.57 7.00 2.92
CA HIS A 86 -0.91 7.93 3.85
C HIS A 86 -0.29 9.15 3.18
N ARG A 87 -0.02 9.12 1.87
CA ARG A 87 0.46 10.30 1.12
C ARG A 87 -0.56 11.44 1.09
N PHE A 88 -1.84 11.12 1.24
CA PHE A 88 -2.93 12.10 1.29
C PHE A 88 -3.18 12.63 2.71
N LYS A 89 -2.47 12.14 3.72
CA LYS A 89 -2.60 12.61 5.10
C LYS A 89 -2.29 14.11 5.17
N GLY A 90 -3.16 14.89 5.81
CA GLY A 90 -3.07 16.35 5.84
C GLY A 90 -3.78 17.08 4.70
N GLN A 91 -4.27 16.37 3.67
CA GLN A 91 -5.19 16.94 2.68
C GLN A 91 -6.65 16.82 3.16
N GLN A 92 -7.54 17.64 2.60
CA GLN A 92 -8.98 17.59 2.91
C GLN A 92 -9.56 16.20 2.59
N GLY A 93 -9.97 15.46 3.62
CA GLY A 93 -10.51 14.10 3.48
C GLY A 93 -9.46 12.98 3.39
N GLY A 94 -8.17 13.31 3.55
CA GLY A 94 -7.06 12.35 3.53
C GLY A 94 -7.06 11.37 4.71
N ASP A 95 -7.26 11.86 5.94
CA ASP A 95 -7.34 10.99 7.13
C ASP A 95 -8.51 10.01 7.02
N ARG A 96 -9.65 10.47 6.48
CA ARG A 96 -10.82 9.62 6.20
C ARG A 96 -10.51 8.57 5.14
N LEU A 97 -9.75 8.91 4.10
CA LEU A 97 -9.29 7.95 3.10
C LEU A 97 -8.42 6.86 3.73
N VAL A 98 -7.44 7.25 4.54
CA VAL A 98 -6.54 6.31 5.23
C VAL A 98 -7.34 5.36 6.11
N TRP A 99 -8.27 5.88 6.91
CA TRP A 99 -9.15 5.07 7.74
C TRP A 99 -10.01 4.10 6.90
N LEU A 100 -10.59 4.56 5.79
CA LEU A 100 -11.35 3.71 4.87
C LEU A 100 -10.48 2.59 4.29
N CYS A 101 -9.24 2.87 3.90
CA CYS A 101 -8.32 1.85 3.39
C CYS A 101 -8.00 0.79 4.45
N TYR A 102 -7.86 1.16 5.73
CA TYR A 102 -7.71 0.19 6.82
C TYR A 102 -8.94 -0.72 6.96
N GLN A 103 -10.15 -0.14 6.95
CA GLN A 103 -11.39 -0.92 7.00
C GLN A 103 -11.49 -1.89 5.81
N VAL A 104 -11.15 -1.43 4.61
CA VAL A 104 -11.13 -2.27 3.41
C VAL A 104 -10.14 -3.42 3.57
N ARG A 105 -8.92 -3.16 4.07
CA ARG A 105 -7.91 -4.21 4.32
C ARG A 105 -8.40 -5.26 5.30
N ASP A 106 -9.03 -4.84 6.40
CA ASP A 106 -9.46 -5.75 7.46
C ASP A 106 -10.68 -6.59 7.05
N LEU A 107 -11.55 -6.04 6.21
CA LEU A 107 -12.74 -6.72 5.69
C LEU A 107 -12.48 -7.55 4.43
N MET A 108 -11.45 -7.22 3.63
CA MET A 108 -11.16 -7.89 2.35
C MET A 108 -11.10 -9.43 2.44
N PRO A 109 -10.46 -10.04 3.45
CA PRO A 109 -10.39 -11.50 3.58
C PRO A 109 -11.75 -12.17 3.79
N GLN A 110 -12.74 -11.42 4.29
CA GLN A 110 -14.09 -11.91 4.57
C GLN A 110 -15.02 -11.78 3.34
N VAL A 111 -14.59 -11.07 2.30
CA VAL A 111 -15.42 -10.78 1.12
C VAL A 111 -15.20 -11.80 0.02
N VAL A 112 -16.28 -12.53 -0.32
CA VAL A 112 -16.32 -13.47 -1.44
C VAL A 112 -16.01 -12.76 -2.76
N ALA A 113 -15.26 -13.43 -3.66
CA ALA A 113 -14.79 -12.87 -4.93
C ALA A 113 -15.87 -12.14 -5.74
N GLU A 114 -17.04 -12.77 -5.87
CA GLU A 114 -18.20 -12.27 -6.62
C GLU A 114 -18.77 -10.97 -6.04
N LYS A 115 -18.61 -10.74 -4.73
CA LYS A 115 -19.11 -9.56 -4.03
C LYS A 115 -18.06 -8.46 -3.88
N ARG A 116 -16.79 -8.71 -4.22
CA ARG A 116 -15.69 -7.74 -4.02
C ARG A 116 -15.90 -6.43 -4.73
N GLU A 117 -16.30 -6.45 -6.00
CA GLU A 117 -16.50 -5.21 -6.75
C GLU A 117 -17.62 -4.35 -6.14
N CYS A 118 -18.72 -4.99 -5.72
CA CYS A 118 -19.83 -4.30 -5.05
C CYS A 118 -19.41 -3.75 -3.68
N PHE A 119 -18.69 -4.54 -2.88
CA PHE A 119 -18.13 -4.12 -1.59
C PHE A 119 -17.20 -2.92 -1.75
N LEU A 120 -16.23 -3.00 -2.66
CA LEU A 120 -15.27 -1.92 -2.92
C LEU A 120 -15.95 -0.67 -3.47
N LYS A 121 -16.93 -0.82 -4.39
CA LYS A 121 -17.77 0.30 -4.85
C LYS A 121 -18.46 0.97 -3.68
N ARG A 122 -19.07 0.23 -2.75
CA ARG A 122 -19.74 0.81 -1.57
C ARG A 122 -18.74 1.47 -0.61
N ALA A 123 -17.64 0.79 -0.29
CA ALA A 123 -16.61 1.30 0.61
C ALA A 123 -16.04 2.64 0.13
N PHE A 124 -15.68 2.73 -1.15
CA PHE A 124 -15.09 3.94 -1.73
C PHE A 124 -16.10 5.00 -2.17
N ARG A 125 -17.36 4.63 -2.46
CA ARG A 125 -18.46 5.59 -2.68
C ARG A 125 -18.83 6.33 -1.40
N SER A 126 -18.64 5.71 -0.23
CA SER A 126 -19.05 6.23 1.08
C SER A 126 -18.03 7.15 1.76
N ALA A 127 -17.16 7.83 1.01
CA ALA A 127 -16.40 8.97 1.56
C ALA A 127 -17.30 10.18 1.94
N GLY A 128 -18.56 9.93 2.30
CA GLY A 128 -19.57 10.77 2.91
C GLY A 128 -20.44 10.06 3.98
N SER A 129 -20.55 8.72 4.05
CA SER A 129 -21.40 8.02 5.06
C SER A 129 -20.81 6.69 5.51
N ALA A 130 -21.19 6.15 6.68
CA ALA A 130 -20.61 4.93 7.25
C ALA A 130 -20.75 3.71 6.31
N VAL A 131 -19.69 2.90 6.20
CA VAL A 131 -19.71 1.65 5.42
C VAL A 131 -20.54 0.61 6.18
N GLU A 132 -21.75 0.33 5.70
CA GLU A 132 -22.54 -0.81 6.17
C GLU A 132 -22.02 -2.10 5.53
N ILE A 133 -21.61 -3.04 6.38
CA ILE A 133 -21.17 -4.38 5.99
C ILE A 133 -22.43 -5.23 5.73
N PRO A 134 -22.64 -5.77 4.52
CA PRO A 134 -23.74 -6.70 4.31
C PRO A 134 -23.41 -8.04 4.99
N ASN A 135 -24.30 -8.45 5.92
CA ASN A 135 -24.40 -9.82 6.46
C ASN A 135 -24.60 -10.85 5.35
#